data_AF-A0A971PAJ2-F1
#
_entry.id   AF-A0A971PAJ2-F1
#
_cell.length_a   1.000
_cell.length_b   1.000
_cell.length_c   1.000
_cell.angle_alpha   90.00
_cell.angle_beta   90.00
_cell.angle_gamma   90.00
#
_symmetry.space_group_name_H-M   'P 1'
#
loop_
_entity.id
_entity.type
_entity.pdbx_description
1 polymer ?
#
loop_
_entity_poly.entity_id
_entity_poly.type
_entity_poly.pdbx_seq_one_letter_code
_entity_poly.pdbx_strand_id
1 'polypeptide(L)' 'MYNLFTRHHLTPGEFWEKPRGEQVLLMAFSDYEIEDQEKWLKEVNKNYGR' A
#
# COMPACT_ATOMS: atom_id res chain seq x y z
N MET A 1 5.90 -2.21 2.81
CA MET A 1 6.19 -3.60 2.36
C MET A 1 5.18 -4.64 2.86
N TYR A 2 4.83 -4.73 4.15
CA TYR A 2 3.82 -5.72 4.60
C TYR A 2 2.49 -5.61 3.83
N ASN A 3 1.93 -4.41 3.73
CA ASN A 3 0.68 -4.16 2.99
C ASN A 3 0.80 -4.46 1.48
N LEU A 4 1.97 -4.22 0.88
CA LEU A 4 2.22 -4.57 -0.52
C LEU A 4 2.02 -6.08 -0.72
N PHE A 5 2.65 -6.91 0.12
CA PHE A 5 2.62 -8.36 -0.05
C PHE A 5 1.27 -8.99 0.32
N THR A 6 0.60 -8.47 1.35
CA THR A 6 -0.68 -9.03 1.79
C THR A 6 -1.87 -8.63 0.92
N ARG A 7 -1.83 -7.45 0.29
CA ARG A 7 -2.93 -6.97 -0.55
C ARG A 7 -2.78 -7.36 -2.02
N HIS A 8 -1.57 -7.33 -2.54
CA HIS A 8 -1.33 -7.52 -3.97
C HIS A 8 -1.03 -8.98 -4.35
N HIS A 9 -1.30 -9.93 -3.45
CA HIS A 9 -1.10 -11.37 -3.67
C HIS A 9 0.32 -11.68 -4.18
N LEU A 10 1.29 -10.87 -3.73
CA LEU A 10 2.66 -10.90 -4.20
C LEU A 10 3.54 -11.37 -3.06
N THR A 11 4.21 -12.51 -3.22
CA THR A 11 5.18 -12.95 -2.24
C THR A 11 6.43 -12.06 -2.29
N PRO A 12 7.20 -11.96 -1.19
CA PRO A 12 8.46 -11.22 -1.20
C PRO A 12 9.44 -11.74 -2.27
N GLY A 13 9.46 -13.05 -2.54
CA GLY A 13 10.32 -13.65 -3.58
C GLY A 13 9.96 -13.14 -4.97
N GLU A 14 8.68 -13.24 -5.34
CA GLU A 14 8.17 -12.75 -6.64
C GLU A 14 8.42 -11.26 -6.84
N PHE A 15 8.37 -10.46 -5.76
CA PHE A 15 8.71 -9.04 -5.84
C PHE A 15 10.16 -8.79 -6.23
N TRP A 16 11.12 -9.53 -5.65
CA TRP A 16 12.54 -9.33 -5.94
C TRP A 16 12.96 -9.88 -7.30
N GLU A 17 12.20 -10.84 -7.85
CA GLU A 17 12.38 -11.34 -9.21
C GLU A 17 11.91 -10.35 -10.29
N LYS A 18 11.07 -9.36 -9.93
CA LYS A 18 10.57 -8.35 -10.88
C LYS A 18 11.65 -7.39 -11.35
N PRO A 19 11.53 -6.83 -12.56
CA PRO A 19 12.38 -5.74 -13.02
C PRO A 19 12.35 -4.56 -12.05
N ARG A 20 13.48 -3.84 -11.96
CA ARG A 20 13.62 -2.71 -11.03
C ARG A 20 12.54 -1.63 -11.22
N GLY A 21 12.11 -1.38 -12.46
CA GLY A 21 11.03 -0.44 -12.76
C GLY A 21 9.69 -0.87 -12.16
N GLU A 22 9.33 -2.15 -12.30
CA GLU A 22 8.11 -2.71 -11.69
C GLU A 22 8.17 -2.66 -10.16
N GLN A 23 9.33 -2.96 -9.56
CA GLN A 23 9.50 -2.85 -8.10
C GLN A 23 9.21 -1.44 -7.61
N VAL A 24 9.79 -0.42 -8.27
CA VAL A 24 9.59 0.99 -7.91
C VAL A 24 8.14 1.39 -8.06
N LEU A 25 7.50 0.97 -9.16
CA LEU A 25 6.10 1.26 -9.42
C LEU A 25 5.18 0.66 -8.34
N LEU A 26 5.39 -0.61 -8.00
CA LEU A 26 4.62 -1.32 -6.97
C LEU A 26 4.79 -0.68 -5.58
N MET A 27 6.00 -0.25 -5.23
CA MET A 27 6.24 0.47 -3.99
C MET A 27 5.50 1.81 -3.98
N ALA A 28 5.59 2.60 -5.05
CA ALA A 28 4.94 3.91 -5.13
C ALA A 28 3.40 3.80 -5.04
N PHE A 29 2.79 2.83 -5.72
CA PHE A 29 1.36 2.59 -5.60
C PHE A 29 0.95 2.14 -4.19
N SER A 30 1.74 1.27 -3.57
CA SER A 30 1.45 0.82 -2.19
C SER A 30 1.52 1.96 -1.19
N ASP A 31 2.48 2.87 -1.34
CA ASP A 31 2.60 4.03 -0.48
C ASP A 31 1.40 4.98 -0.65
N TYR A 32 0.97 5.21 -1.90
CA TYR A 32 -0.23 5.98 -2.19
C TYR A 32 -1.50 5.36 -1.57
N GLU A 33 -1.70 4.05 -1.68
CA GLU A 33 -2.84 3.35 -1.07
C GLU A 33 -2.86 3.49 0.46
N ILE A 34 -1.70 3.44 1.11
CA ILE A 34 -1.57 3.62 2.55
C ILE A 34 -1.98 5.05 2.93
N GLU A 35 -1.46 6.05 2.22
CA GLU A 35 -1.79 7.46 2.48
C GLU A 35 -3.28 7.75 2.29
N ASP A 36 -3.89 7.18 1.25
CA ASP A 36 -5.32 7.34 0.98
C ASP A 36 -6.17 6.72 2.09
N GLN A 37 -5.82 5.51 2.52
CA GLN A 37 -6.50 4.84 3.62
C GLN A 37 -6.37 5.63 4.94
N GLU A 38 -5.20 6.19 5.23
CA GLU A 38 -4.99 7.03 6.42
C GLU A 38 -5.84 8.30 6.38
N LYS A 39 -5.96 8.94 5.21
CA LYS A 39 -6.83 10.10 5.03
C LYS A 39 -8.29 9.72 5.28
N TRP A 40 -8.74 8.62 4.70
CA TRP A 40 -10.10 8.12 4.90
C TRP A 40 -10.38 7.82 6.38
N LEU A 41 -9.46 7.17 7.09
CA LEU A 41 -9.61 6.89 8.52
C LEU A 41 -9.68 8.17 9.36
N LYS A 42 -8.89 9.20 9.03
CA LYS A 42 -8.97 10.52 9.69
C LYS A 42 -10.31 11.20 9.45
N GLU A 43 -10.83 11.13 8.23
CA GLU A 43 -12.15 11.69 7.89
C GLU A 43 -13.28 10.97 8.61
N VAL A 44 -13.27 9.64 8.63
CA VAL A 44 -14.24 8.83 9.38
C VAL A 44 -14.16 9.16 10.87
N ASN A 45 -12.96 9.20 11.46
CA ASN A 45 -12.80 9.54 12.87
C ASN A 45 -13.26 10.96 13.19
N LYS A 46 -13.09 11.93 12.29
CA LYS A 46 -13.61 13.29 12.46
C LYS A 46 -15.14 13.33 12.41
N ASN A 47 -15.75 12.50 11.56
CA ASN A 47 -17.20 12.51 11.34
C ASN A 47 -17.98 11.67 12.37
N TYR A 48 -17.35 10.64 12.94
CA TYR A 48 -17.99 9.67 13.83
C TYR A 48 -17.32 9.55 15.22
N GLY A 49 -16.16 10.18 15.41
CA GLY A 49 -15.50 10.30 16.71
C GLY A 49 -16.30 11.27 17.58
N ARG A 50 -16.93 10.72 18.61
CA ARG A 50 -17.74 11.43 19.60
C ARG A 50 -16.87 12.16 20.61
#